data_AF-A0ABD5KFY9-F1
#
_entry.id   AF-A0ABD5KFY9-F1
#
_cell.length_a   1.000
_cell.length_b   1.000
_cell.length_c   1.000
_cell.angle_alpha   90.00
_cell.angle_beta   90.00
_cell.angle_gamma   90.00
#
_symmetry.space_group_name_H-M   'P 1'
#
loop_
_entity.id
_entity.type
_entity.pdbx_description
1 polymer ?
#
loop_
_entity_poly.entity_id
_entity_poly.type
_entity_poly.pdbx_seq_one_letter_code
_entity_poly.pdbx_strand_id
1 'polypeptide(L)'
;MNRRQQKKFSPSTWIIAAKQTEGRAYYALYAIDWKRGGRLSWEGWNHLEDLLQFHIPIKQIAGGRKSSSMPAAKIAKRALHLHLNDAQFEQLEQLFYQPLSKKRWRSFIQMNRNQ
;
A
#
# COMPACT_ATOMS: atom_id res chain seq x y z
N MET A 1 -22.80 9.43 -14.80
CA MET A 1 -21.36 9.12 -14.53
C MET A 1 -21.00 7.80 -15.21
N ASN A 2 -19.92 7.76 -16.00
CA ASN A 2 -19.61 6.65 -16.91
C ASN A 2 -19.04 5.43 -16.15
N ARG A 3 -19.66 4.24 -16.25
CA ARG A 3 -19.31 3.00 -15.49
C ARG A 3 -17.83 2.60 -15.62
N ARG A 4 -17.18 2.93 -16.74
CA ARG A 4 -15.73 2.67 -16.96
C ARG A 4 -14.83 3.46 -16.01
N GLN A 5 -15.24 4.67 -15.58
CA GLN A 5 -14.45 5.49 -14.66
C GLN A 5 -14.58 5.04 -13.20
N GLN A 6 -15.64 4.30 -12.84
CA GLN A 6 -15.81 3.74 -11.49
C GLN A 6 -14.85 2.57 -11.23
N LYS A 7 -14.48 1.79 -12.26
CA LYS A 7 -13.60 0.62 -12.12
C LYS A 7 -12.10 0.93 -12.06
N LYS A 8 -11.69 2.19 -12.25
CA LYS A 8 -10.27 2.55 -12.24
C LYS A 8 -9.79 2.69 -10.81
N PHE A 9 -8.77 1.95 -10.39
CA PHE A 9 -8.06 2.22 -9.14
C PHE A 9 -6.98 3.29 -9.39
N SER A 10 -6.91 4.33 -8.54
CA SER A 10 -5.92 5.39 -8.65
C SER A 10 -5.38 5.75 -7.27
N PRO A 11 -4.30 5.09 -6.81
CA PRO A 11 -3.72 5.34 -5.50
C PRO A 11 -3.36 6.81 -5.29
N SER A 12 -3.91 7.39 -4.22
CA SER A 12 -3.55 8.71 -3.70
C SER A 12 -2.50 8.63 -2.59
N THR A 13 -2.33 7.45 -1.98
CA THR A 13 -1.35 7.20 -0.92
C THR A 13 -0.71 5.84 -1.12
N TRP A 14 0.60 5.78 -0.94
CA TRP A 14 1.41 4.56 -0.95
C TRP A 14 2.12 4.43 0.37
N ILE A 15 2.17 3.23 0.93
CA ILE A 15 2.79 2.95 2.24
C ILE A 15 3.65 1.70 2.08
N ILE A 16 4.93 1.80 2.37
CA ILE A 16 5.81 0.65 2.57
C ILE A 16 5.88 0.41 4.07
N ALA A 17 5.38 -0.73 4.52
CA ALA A 17 5.46 -1.14 5.92
C ALA A 17 6.56 -2.19 6.06
N ALA A 18 7.50 -1.93 6.94
CA ALA A 18 8.54 -2.85 7.36
C ALA A 18 8.21 -3.35 8.77
N LYS A 19 7.86 -4.62 8.89
CA LYS A 19 7.66 -5.29 10.17
C LYS A 19 9.03 -5.62 10.76
N GLN A 20 9.36 -4.98 11.87
CA GLN A 20 10.55 -5.28 12.68
C GLN A 20 10.15 -6.34 13.72
N THR A 21 10.55 -7.59 13.47
CA THR A 21 10.42 -8.68 14.46
C THR A 21 11.80 -9.12 14.93
N GLU A 22 11.89 -9.80 16.08
CA GLU A 22 13.15 -10.26 16.71
C GLU A 22 13.94 -11.31 15.90
N GLY A 23 13.60 -11.57 14.63
CA GLY A 23 14.37 -12.51 13.82
C GLY A 23 14.21 -12.41 12.31
N ARG A 24 13.20 -11.69 11.80
CA ARG A 24 12.99 -11.51 10.34
C ARG A 24 12.38 -10.15 10.03
N ALA A 25 12.89 -9.51 8.98
CA ALA A 25 12.21 -8.39 8.36
C ALA A 25 11.09 -8.92 7.46
N TYR A 26 9.93 -8.26 7.50
CA TYR A 26 8.85 -8.51 6.55
C TYR A 26 8.40 -7.18 5.95
N TYR A 27 8.31 -7.13 4.63
CA TYR A 27 7.96 -5.93 3.89
C TYR A 27 6.65 -6.12 3.16
N ALA A 28 5.80 -5.11 3.27
CA ALA A 28 4.53 -5.01 2.58
C ALA A 28 4.40 -3.62 1.95
N LEU A 29 3.72 -3.56 0.81
CA LEU A 29 3.35 -2.32 0.16
C LEU A 29 1.83 -2.23 0.07
N TYR A 30 1.31 -1.12 0.56
CA TYR A 30 -0.10 -0.77 0.50
C TYR A 30 -0.34 0.42 -0.41
N ALA A 31 -1.47 0.39 -1.12
CA ALA A 31 -1.97 1.48 -1.93
C ALA A 31 -3.39 1.83 -1.52
N ILE A 32 -3.68 3.12 -1.36
CA ILE A 32 -5.01 3.60 -0.93
C ILE A 32 -5.53 4.65 -1.92
N ASP A 33 -6.73 4.43 -2.43
CA ASP A 33 -7.52 5.39 -3.22
C ASP A 33 -8.63 5.97 -2.33
N TRP A 34 -8.36 7.11 -1.70
CA TRP A 34 -9.32 7.79 -0.82
C TRP A 34 -10.57 8.26 -1.56
N LYS A 35 -10.46 8.54 -2.86
CA LYS A 35 -11.56 9.10 -3.66
C LYS A 35 -12.59 8.02 -3.97
N ARG A 36 -12.14 6.79 -4.20
CA ARG A 36 -13.00 5.66 -4.58
C ARG A 36 -13.19 4.62 -3.48
N GLY A 37 -12.56 4.81 -2.32
CA GLY A 37 -12.67 3.88 -1.20
C GLY A 37 -11.92 2.56 -1.42
N GLY A 38 -10.94 2.54 -2.32
CA GLY A 38 -10.21 1.33 -2.70
C GLY A 38 -8.91 1.17 -1.92
N ARG A 39 -8.47 -0.07 -1.75
CA ARG A 39 -7.17 -0.41 -1.18
C ARG A 39 -6.61 -1.68 -1.83
N LEU A 40 -5.30 -1.72 -2.03
CA LEU A 40 -4.56 -2.88 -2.52
C LEU A 40 -3.35 -3.10 -1.62
N SER A 41 -2.93 -4.36 -1.47
CA SER A 41 -1.69 -4.72 -0.82
C SER A 41 -0.90 -5.69 -1.69
N TRP A 42 0.41 -5.62 -1.55
CA TRP A 42 1.35 -6.63 -2.00
C TRP A 42 2.28 -6.91 -0.82
N GLU A 43 2.49 -8.17 -0.49
CA GLU A 43 3.13 -8.56 0.77
C GLU A 43 3.94 -9.85 0.59
N GLY A 44 4.69 -10.26 1.61
CA GLY A 44 5.42 -11.54 1.60
C GLY A 44 6.93 -11.44 1.39
N TRP A 45 7.50 -10.23 1.41
CA TRP A 45 8.94 -10.06 1.16
C TRP A 45 9.76 -10.04 2.43
N ASN A 46 10.88 -10.77 2.43
CA ASN A 46 11.85 -10.73 3.54
C ASN A 46 12.93 -9.65 3.34
N HIS A 47 13.09 -9.18 2.10
CA HIS A 47 14.08 -8.17 1.72
C HIS A 47 13.40 -7.01 1.00
N LEU A 48 13.84 -5.79 1.30
CA LEU A 48 13.29 -4.59 0.67
C LEU A 48 13.63 -4.56 -0.82
N GLU A 49 14.81 -5.03 -1.20
CA GLU A 49 15.30 -5.06 -2.58
C GLU A 49 14.36 -5.85 -3.50
N ASP A 50 13.88 -7.01 -3.03
CA ASP A 50 12.95 -7.86 -3.77
C ASP A 50 11.62 -7.15 -3.99
N LEU A 51 11.10 -6.47 -2.96
CA LEU A 51 9.91 -5.64 -3.08
C LEU A 51 10.14 -4.53 -4.11
N LEU A 52 11.28 -3.84 -4.07
CA LEU A 52 11.58 -2.71 -4.96
C LEU A 52 11.71 -3.11 -6.44
N GLN A 53 12.14 -4.34 -6.73
CA GLN A 53 12.21 -4.89 -8.09
C GLN A 53 10.84 -5.33 -8.64
N PHE A 54 9.88 -5.62 -7.75
CA PHE A 54 8.55 -6.08 -8.14
C PHE A 54 7.80 -5.03 -8.99
N HIS A 55 7.15 -5.49 -10.05
CA HIS A 55 6.42 -4.62 -10.98
C HIS A 55 4.94 -4.55 -10.65
N ILE A 56 4.51 -3.39 -10.18
CA ILE A 56 3.16 -3.16 -9.67
C ILE A 56 2.25 -2.70 -10.80
N PRO A 57 1.07 -3.32 -10.98
CA PRO A 57 0.08 -2.86 -11.95
C PRO A 57 -0.55 -1.53 -11.50
N ILE A 58 -0.36 -0.45 -12.27
CA ILE A 58 -0.86 0.90 -11.92
C ILE A 58 -2.18 1.24 -12.63
N LYS A 59 -2.42 0.64 -13.79
CA LYS A 59 -3.64 0.88 -14.59
C LYS A 59 -4.26 -0.45 -14.98
N GLN A 60 -5.38 -0.78 -14.34
CA GLN A 60 -6.37 -1.68 -14.91
C GLN A 60 -7.47 -0.80 -15.50
N ILE A 61 -7.42 -0.55 -16.81
CA ILE A 61 -8.58 -0.01 -17.52
C ILE A 61 -9.44 -1.21 -17.86
N ALA A 62 -10.65 -1.30 -17.30
CA ALA A 62 -11.61 -2.32 -17.69
C ALA A 62 -11.88 -2.22 -19.20
N GLY A 63 -11.41 -3.21 -19.97
CA GLY A 63 -11.55 -3.30 -21.43
C GLY A 63 -10.40 -2.73 -22.27
N GLY A 64 -9.28 -2.31 -21.67
CA GLY A 64 -8.09 -1.85 -22.41
C GLY A 64 -7.00 -2.92 -22.48
N ARG A 65 -6.41 -3.16 -23.67
CA ARG A 65 -5.29 -4.11 -23.89
C ARG A 65 -3.97 -3.71 -23.20
N LYS A 66 -3.83 -2.46 -22.72
CA LYS A 66 -2.59 -1.96 -22.13
C LYS A 66 -2.66 -2.03 -20.60
N SER A 67 -2.05 -3.04 -20.01
CA SER A 67 -1.63 -3.00 -18.61
C SER A 67 -0.33 -2.21 -18.54
N SER A 68 -0.27 -1.19 -17.68
CA SER A 68 0.98 -0.50 -17.38
C SER A 68 1.38 -0.88 -15.96
N SER A 69 2.53 -1.54 -15.81
CA SER A 69 3.18 -1.73 -14.54
C SER A 69 4.32 -0.73 -14.36
N MET A 70 4.74 -0.50 -13.12
CA MET A 70 6.02 0.14 -12.82
C MET A 70 6.72 -0.61 -11.70
N PRO A 71 8.07 -0.60 -11.68
CA PRO A 71 8.81 -1.13 -10.55
C PRO A 71 8.41 -0.38 -9.27
N ALA A 72 8.28 -1.13 -8.18
CA ALA A 72 7.95 -0.59 -6.87
C ALA A 72 8.99 0.43 -6.40
N ALA A 73 10.24 0.32 -6.85
CA ALA A 73 11.28 1.35 -6.64
C ALA A 73 10.83 2.77 -7.06
N LYS A 74 10.08 2.90 -8.16
CA LYS A 74 9.53 4.22 -8.56
C LYS A 74 8.40 4.69 -7.65
N ILE A 75 7.65 3.76 -7.07
CA ILE A 75 6.58 4.04 -6.11
C ILE A 75 7.15 4.39 -4.75
N ALA A 76 8.19 3.68 -4.31
CA ALA A 76 8.86 3.83 -3.02
C ALA A 76 9.37 5.26 -2.78
N LYS A 77 9.82 5.95 -3.84
CA LYS A 77 10.27 7.36 -3.79
C LYS A 77 9.21 8.33 -3.26
N ARG A 78 7.92 7.97 -3.36
CA ARG A 78 6.78 8.78 -2.91
C ARG A 78 5.93 8.05 -1.87
N ALA A 79 6.37 6.87 -1.42
CA ALA A 79 5.66 6.11 -0.42
C ALA A 79 6.01 6.65 0.98
N LEU A 80 5.06 6.51 1.90
CA LEU A 80 5.34 6.65 3.32
C LEU A 80 6.02 5.36 3.78
N HIS A 81 7.22 5.46 4.34
CA HIS A 81 7.92 4.32 4.91
C HIS A 81 7.59 4.27 6.39
N LEU A 82 7.05 3.14 6.84
CA LEU A 82 6.70 2.89 8.22
C LEU A 82 7.49 1.69 8.71
N HIS A 83 8.24 1.88 9.79
CA HIS A 83 8.89 0.81 10.52
C HIS A 83 7.98 0.47 11.71
N LEU A 84 7.42 -0.73 11.71
CA LEU A 84 6.37 -1.15 12.62
C LEU A 84 6.84 -2.37 13.41
N ASN A 85 6.61 -2.37 14.71
CA ASN A 85 6.71 -3.61 15.50
C ASN A 85 5.51 -4.53 15.23
N ASP A 86 5.50 -5.72 15.85
CA ASP A 86 4.42 -6.71 15.69
C ASP A 86 3.03 -6.12 15.95
N ALA A 87 2.84 -5.40 17.06
CA ALA A 87 1.54 -4.86 17.45
C ALA A 87 1.06 -3.75 16.50
N GLN A 88 1.97 -2.86 16.08
CA GLN A 88 1.66 -1.80 15.12
C GLN A 88 1.34 -2.38 13.73
N PHE A 89 2.01 -3.47 13.35
CA PHE A 89 1.75 -4.15 12.08
C PHE A 89 0.38 -4.83 12.10
N GLU A 90 0.02 -5.51 13.18
CA GLU A 90 -1.32 -6.10 13.33
C GLU A 90 -2.42 -5.01 13.26
N GLN A 91 -2.20 -3.85 13.87
CA GLN A 91 -3.12 -2.71 13.75
C GLN A 91 -3.27 -2.24 12.29
N LEU A 92 -2.19 -2.21 11.52
CA LEU A 92 -2.24 -1.88 10.10
C LEU A 92 -3.08 -2.90 9.31
N GLU A 93 -2.89 -4.19 9.57
CA GLU A 93 -3.68 -5.26 8.95
C GLU A 93 -5.16 -5.13 9.31
N GLN A 94 -5.49 -4.90 10.58
CA GLN A 94 -6.88 -4.67 11.01
C GLN A 94 -7.52 -3.49 10.28
N LEU A 95 -6.79 -2.38 10.07
CA LEU A 95 -7.25 -1.25 9.26
C LEU A 95 -7.50 -1.64 7.79
N PHE A 96 -6.77 -2.63 7.29
CA PHE A 96 -6.93 -3.21 5.95
C PHE A 96 -8.07 -4.24 5.86
N TYR A 97 -8.66 -4.71 6.97
CA TYR A 97 -9.85 -5.57 6.92
C TYR A 97 -11.15 -4.82 7.28
N GLN A 98 -11.07 -3.74 8.05
CA GLN A 98 -12.23 -2.91 8.42
C GLN A 98 -12.73 -2.00 7.29
N PRO A 99 -13.94 -1.41 7.36
CA PRO A 99 -14.37 -0.37 6.43
C PRO A 99 -13.38 0.79 6.34
N LEU A 100 -13.13 1.29 5.12
CA LEU A 100 -12.13 2.33 4.91
C LEU A 100 -12.51 3.63 5.64
N SER A 101 -11.76 3.94 6.69
CA SER A 101 -11.91 5.18 7.45
C SER A 101 -10.68 6.06 7.30
N LYS A 102 -10.82 7.16 6.56
CA LYS A 102 -9.74 8.14 6.36
C LYS A 102 -9.22 8.70 7.69
N LYS A 103 -10.09 8.86 8.69
CA LYS A 103 -9.71 9.32 10.03
C LYS A 103 -8.79 8.31 10.71
N ARG A 104 -9.19 7.04 10.78
CA ARG A 104 -8.40 5.98 11.43
C ARG A 104 -7.03 5.80 10.79
N TRP A 105 -6.99 5.74 9.46
CA TRP A 105 -5.74 5.64 8.71
C TRP A 105 -4.82 6.85 8.90
N ARG A 106 -5.35 8.08 8.91
CA ARG A 106 -4.55 9.28 9.20
C ARG A 106 -3.97 9.24 10.61
N SER A 107 -4.79 8.88 11.60
CA SER A 107 -4.33 8.73 12.98
C SER A 107 -3.20 7.70 13.08
N PHE A 108 -3.38 6.52 12.48
CA PHE A 108 -2.36 5.49 12.45
C PHE A 108 -1.06 5.96 11.77
N ILE A 109 -1.15 6.56 10.58
CA ILE A 109 0.03 7.08 9.87
C ILE A 109 0.73 8.13 10.72
N GLN A 110 0.00 9.05 11.34
CA GLN A 110 0.58 10.12 12.15
C GLN A 110 1.31 9.58 13.38
N MET A 111 0.76 8.56 14.04
CA MET A 111 1.40 7.91 15.19
C MET A 111 2.72 7.21 14.83
N ASN A 112 2.82 6.67 13.61
CA ASN A 112 3.96 5.84 13.18
C ASN A 112 4.93 6.56 12.21
N ARG A 113 4.71 7.84 11.89
CA ARG A 113 5.56 8.62 10.95
C ARG A 113 6.77 9.29 11.63
N ASN A 114 6.79 9.36 12.96
CA ASN A 114 7.79 10.09 13.75
C ASN A 114 8.68 9.16 14.61
N GLN A 115 8.79 7.88 14.24
CA GLN A 115 9.69 6.91 14.86
C GLN A 115 10.81 6.59 13.88
#